data_AF-A0A3N5WUQ7-F1
#
_entry.id   AF-A0A3N5WUQ7-F1
#
_cell.length_a   1.000
_cell.length_b   1.000
_cell.length_c   1.000
_cell.angle_alpha   90.00
_cell.angle_beta   90.00
_cell.angle_gamma   90.00
#
_symmetry.space_group_name_H-M   'P 1'
#
loop_
_entity.id
_entity.type
_entity.pdbx_description
1 polymer ?
#
loop_
_entity_poly.entity_id
_entity_poly.type
_entity_poly.pdbx_seq_one_letter_code
_entity_poly.pdbx_strand_id
1 'polypeptide(L)'
;MDLKVFISHQASTCAECGKELGRHAWIFLLENKGAVCLSCADLDHLVFLPPGDAALTRRAHKHSTLTAVVLEWSRARKRYERQGLLVEEQALAKAEQECLVDSEARERRREREAQRRVELDQQYVERFASRVREMFPGCPPDRETEIAEHACLKYSGRVGRSAAAKELDEDAVRLAVVAHIRHRETNYDTLLSEGLDRHQARAEVTAGIDHIIEKWQMK
;
A
#
# COMPACT_ATOMS: atom_id res chain seq x y z
N MET A 1 -17.33 19.57 0.59
CA MET A 1 -17.65 18.43 1.46
C MET A 1 -18.43 17.46 0.60
N ASP A 2 -17.92 16.26 0.37
CA ASP A 2 -18.59 15.33 -0.55
C ASP A 2 -19.83 14.73 0.12
N LEU A 3 -20.94 14.67 -0.62
CA LEU A 3 -22.15 13.96 -0.18
C LEU A 3 -21.84 12.47 -0.03
N LYS A 4 -22.59 11.79 0.83
CA LYS A 4 -22.39 10.35 1.10
C LYS A 4 -23.68 9.58 0.88
N VAL A 5 -23.61 8.60 0.00
CA VAL A 5 -24.66 7.61 -0.23
C VAL A 5 -24.22 6.28 0.35
N PHE A 6 -25.12 5.60 1.03
CA PHE A 6 -24.84 4.33 1.70
C PHE A 6 -25.62 3.21 1.02
N ILE A 7 -24.97 2.07 0.80
CA ILE A 7 -25.61 0.82 0.43
C ILE A 7 -26.06 0.15 1.73
N SER A 8 -27.36 0.18 2.01
CA SER A 8 -27.94 -0.38 3.23
C SER A 8 -28.17 -1.87 3.11
N HIS A 9 -27.55 -2.69 3.95
CA HIS A 9 -27.86 -4.13 4.01
C HIS A 9 -29.21 -4.44 4.69
N GLN A 10 -29.76 -3.49 5.45
CA GLN A 10 -31.06 -3.64 6.12
C GLN A 10 -32.17 -3.03 5.26
N ALA A 11 -33.36 -3.60 5.36
CA ALA A 11 -34.55 -2.99 4.78
C ALA A 11 -34.80 -1.65 5.47
N SER A 12 -35.10 -0.63 4.68
CA SER A 12 -35.42 0.71 5.16
C SER A 12 -36.58 1.30 4.37
N THR A 13 -37.26 2.27 4.96
CA THR A 13 -38.34 3.02 4.32
C THR A 13 -37.88 4.46 4.18
N CYS A 14 -38.12 5.07 3.02
CA CYS A 14 -37.78 6.48 2.82
C CYS A 14 -38.62 7.36 3.75
N ALA A 15 -37.94 8.21 4.52
CA ALA A 15 -38.59 9.11 5.48
C ALA A 15 -39.46 10.21 4.84
N GLU A 16 -39.28 10.52 3.55
CA GLU A 16 -40.05 11.57 2.86
C GLU A 16 -41.20 11.01 2.02
N CYS A 17 -40.93 10.07 1.10
CA CYS A 17 -41.98 9.51 0.23
C CYS A 17 -42.66 8.24 0.77
N GLY A 18 -42.19 7.68 1.89
CA GLY A 18 -42.76 6.47 2.48
C GLY A 18 -42.50 5.18 1.70
N LYS A 19 -41.70 5.21 0.64
CA LYS A 19 -41.38 4.04 -0.19
C LYS A 19 -40.51 3.03 0.57
N GLU A 20 -40.88 1.75 0.52
CA GLU A 20 -40.01 0.66 0.98
C GLU A 20 -38.83 0.50 0.02
N LEU A 21 -37.62 0.66 0.54
CA LEU A 21 -36.39 0.65 -0.25
C LEU A 21 -35.78 -0.75 -0.38
N GLY A 22 -36.16 -1.69 0.49
CA GLY A 22 -35.66 -3.06 0.48
C GLY A 22 -34.19 -3.18 0.94
N ARG A 23 -33.60 -4.35 0.72
CA ARG A 23 -32.20 -4.65 1.08
C ARG A 23 -31.24 -4.24 -0.05
N HIS A 24 -30.03 -3.84 0.30
CA HIS A 24 -29.00 -3.26 -0.60
C HIS A 24 -29.46 -1.98 -1.29
N ALA A 25 -30.41 -1.27 -0.69
CA ALA A 25 -30.89 -0.01 -1.20
C ALA A 25 -29.85 1.09 -1.03
N TRP A 26 -29.87 2.04 -1.96
CA TRP A 26 -29.00 3.20 -1.95
C TRP A 26 -29.73 4.32 -1.25
N ILE A 27 -29.20 4.72 -0.10
CA ILE A 27 -29.85 5.69 0.78
C ILE A 27 -28.94 6.87 1.03
N PHE A 28 -29.55 8.04 1.15
CA PHE A 28 -28.92 9.23 1.67
C PHE A 28 -29.43 9.46 3.10
N LEU A 29 -28.54 9.85 4.00
CA LEU A 29 -28.90 10.17 5.39
C LEU A 29 -29.08 11.67 5.53
N LEU A 30 -30.32 12.12 5.66
CA LEU A 30 -30.63 13.51 5.99
C LEU A 30 -30.50 13.70 7.50
N GLU A 31 -29.81 14.76 7.89
CA GLU A 31 -29.71 15.16 9.30
C GLU A 31 -31.12 15.32 9.88
N ASN A 32 -31.39 14.62 10.98
CA ASN A 32 -32.66 14.62 11.73
C ASN A 32 -33.89 14.00 11.04
N LYS A 33 -33.80 13.56 9.78
CA LYS A 33 -34.93 12.89 9.07
C LYS A 33 -34.71 11.40 8.83
N GLY A 34 -33.50 10.90 8.97
CA GLY A 34 -33.19 9.49 8.74
C GLY A 34 -32.89 9.17 7.27
N ALA A 35 -33.17 7.95 6.83
CA ALA A 35 -32.84 7.46 5.50
C ALA A 35 -33.86 7.92 4.45
N VAL A 36 -33.36 8.47 3.33
CA VAL A 36 -34.18 8.80 2.16
C VAL A 36 -33.65 8.13 0.90
N CYS A 37 -34.53 7.91 -0.07
CA CYS A 37 -34.13 7.40 -1.39
C CYS A 37 -33.38 8.48 -2.18
N LEU A 38 -32.68 8.06 -3.24
CA LEU A 38 -31.92 8.98 -4.09
C LEU A 38 -32.79 10.05 -4.74
N SER A 39 -34.03 9.74 -5.12
CA SER A 39 -34.94 10.74 -5.71
C SER A 39 -35.34 11.82 -4.71
N CYS A 40 -35.66 11.47 -3.47
CA CYS A 40 -35.95 12.46 -2.42
C CYS A 40 -34.71 13.25 -1.98
N ALA A 41 -33.52 12.71 -2.24
CA ALA A 41 -32.26 13.41 -2.00
C ALA A 41 -31.79 14.25 -3.21
N ASP A 42 -32.56 14.29 -4.31
CA ASP A 42 -32.19 14.90 -5.59
C ASP A 42 -30.84 14.36 -6.14
N LEU A 43 -30.56 13.07 -5.97
CA LEU A 43 -29.33 12.39 -6.43
C LEU A 43 -29.57 11.32 -7.49
N ASP A 44 -30.83 11.07 -7.87
CA ASP A 44 -31.20 10.01 -8.81
C ASP A 44 -30.82 10.30 -10.27
N HIS A 45 -30.59 11.56 -10.62
CA HIS A 45 -30.06 11.97 -11.92
C HIS A 45 -28.55 11.75 -12.07
N LEU A 46 -27.85 11.36 -11.00
CA LEU A 46 -26.43 11.06 -11.04
C LEU A 46 -26.18 9.61 -11.47
N VAL A 47 -25.15 9.41 -12.27
CA VAL A 47 -24.71 8.09 -12.73
C VAL A 47 -23.63 7.54 -11.80
N PHE A 48 -23.66 6.24 -11.56
CA PHE A 48 -22.67 5.56 -10.74
C PHE A 48 -21.42 5.20 -11.53
N LEU A 49 -20.29 5.71 -11.06
CA LEU A 49 -18.95 5.40 -11.52
C LEU A 49 -18.26 4.47 -10.49
N PRO A 50 -18.02 3.19 -10.84
CA PRO A 50 -17.27 2.27 -9.98
C PRO A 50 -15.77 2.66 -9.90
N PRO A 51 -15.03 2.19 -8.89
CA PRO A 51 -13.59 2.36 -8.81
C PRO A 51 -12.88 1.59 -9.94
N GLY A 52 -11.75 2.11 -10.41
CA GLY A 52 -10.96 1.46 -11.45
C GLY A 52 -9.89 2.40 -12.00
N ASP A 53 -10.22 3.14 -13.08
CA ASP A 53 -9.31 4.13 -13.64
C ASP A 53 -9.30 5.40 -12.78
N ALA A 54 -8.22 5.58 -12.02
CA ALA A 54 -8.02 6.75 -11.17
C ALA A 54 -8.00 8.08 -11.93
N ALA A 55 -7.61 8.10 -13.22
CA ALA A 55 -7.71 9.30 -14.04
C ALA A 55 -9.17 9.62 -14.36
N LEU A 56 -9.94 8.62 -14.76
CA LEU A 56 -11.37 8.77 -15.05
C LEU A 56 -12.14 9.24 -13.82
N THR A 57 -11.98 8.56 -12.67
CA THR A 57 -12.68 8.92 -11.43
C THR A 57 -12.33 10.34 -10.96
N ARG A 58 -11.06 10.75 -11.05
CA ARG A 58 -10.66 12.12 -10.68
C ARG A 58 -11.20 13.18 -11.63
N ARG A 59 -11.23 12.90 -12.95
CA ARG A 59 -11.75 13.83 -13.95
C ARG A 59 -13.27 13.95 -13.86
N ALA A 60 -13.98 12.83 -13.73
CA ALA A 60 -15.42 12.83 -13.56
C ALA A 60 -15.83 13.58 -12.29
N HIS A 61 -15.14 13.36 -11.16
CA HIS A 61 -15.36 14.14 -9.93
C HIS A 61 -15.10 15.63 -10.14
N LYS A 62 -14.02 16.00 -10.84
CA LYS A 62 -13.66 17.40 -11.10
C LYS A 62 -14.65 18.12 -12.02
N HIS A 63 -15.16 17.44 -13.05
CA HIS A 63 -16.07 18.04 -14.03
C HIS A 63 -17.53 18.07 -13.55
N SER A 64 -17.87 17.28 -12.54
CA SER A 64 -19.22 17.19 -11.99
C SER A 64 -19.43 18.29 -10.95
N THR A 65 -20.54 19.01 -11.07
CA THR A 65 -20.93 20.06 -10.11
C THR A 65 -21.45 19.43 -8.82
N LEU A 66 -22.26 18.38 -8.95
CA LEU A 66 -22.80 17.60 -7.83
C LEU A 66 -22.15 16.21 -7.81
N THR A 67 -21.70 15.75 -6.65
CA THR A 67 -21.12 14.41 -6.50
C THR A 67 -21.47 13.79 -5.15
N ALA A 68 -21.57 12.46 -5.11
CA ALA A 68 -21.73 11.72 -3.87
C ALA A 68 -20.88 10.45 -3.82
N VAL A 69 -20.14 10.26 -2.73
CA VAL A 69 -19.34 9.04 -2.49
C VAL A 69 -20.26 7.91 -2.05
N VAL A 70 -20.18 6.77 -2.74
CA VAL A 70 -20.95 5.58 -2.39
C VAL A 70 -20.15 4.71 -1.43
N LEU A 71 -20.76 4.36 -0.30
CA LEU A 71 -20.15 3.62 0.79
C LEU A 71 -20.96 2.36 1.10
N GLU A 72 -20.28 1.27 1.43
CA GLU A 72 -20.90 0.02 1.86
C GLU A 72 -20.20 -0.53 3.11
N TRP A 73 -20.96 -1.10 4.04
CA TRP A 73 -20.40 -1.67 5.26
C TRP A 73 -19.78 -3.05 5.00
N SER A 74 -18.46 -3.13 5.07
CA SER A 74 -17.75 -4.40 4.99
C SER A 74 -17.82 -5.14 6.32
N ARG A 75 -18.60 -6.23 6.38
CA ARG A 75 -18.68 -7.10 7.58
C ARG A 75 -17.34 -7.76 7.88
N ALA A 76 -16.58 -8.13 6.85
CA ALA A 76 -15.27 -8.77 6.99
C ALA A 76 -14.23 -7.81 7.61
N ARG A 77 -14.22 -6.54 7.20
CA ARG A 77 -13.26 -5.53 7.70
C ARG A 77 -13.81 -4.63 8.82
N LYS A 78 -15.08 -4.79 9.20
CA LYS A 78 -15.80 -4.00 10.21
C LYS A 78 -15.68 -2.49 10.00
N ARG A 79 -15.78 -2.03 8.75
CA ARG A 79 -15.69 -0.62 8.38
C ARG A 79 -16.44 -0.33 7.08
N TYR A 80 -16.77 0.94 6.83
CA TYR A 80 -17.28 1.36 5.52
C TYR A 80 -16.15 1.34 4.47
N GLU A 81 -16.43 0.74 3.33
CA GLU A 81 -15.57 0.71 2.16
C GLU A 81 -16.21 1.56 1.06
N ARG A 82 -15.37 2.30 0.34
CA ARG A 82 -15.81 3.12 -0.80
C ARG A 82 -16.08 2.21 -1.99
N GLN A 83 -17.30 2.22 -2.48
CA GLN A 83 -17.75 1.43 -3.63
C GLN A 83 -17.73 2.19 -4.94
N GLY A 84 -17.63 3.53 -4.92
CA GLY A 84 -17.57 4.33 -6.14
C GLY A 84 -17.96 5.78 -5.89
N LEU A 85 -18.44 6.43 -6.95
CA LEU A 85 -18.86 7.83 -6.96
C LEU A 85 -20.11 7.99 -7.82
N LEU A 86 -21.09 8.76 -7.36
CA LEU A 86 -22.16 9.31 -8.17
C LEU A 86 -21.71 10.64 -8.77
N VAL A 87 -21.82 10.79 -10.09
CA VAL A 87 -21.41 11.96 -10.87
C VAL A 87 -22.47 12.29 -11.92
N GLU A 88 -22.43 13.51 -12.46
CA GLU A 88 -23.27 13.90 -13.60
C GLU A 88 -22.85 13.15 -14.87
N GLU A 89 -23.82 12.72 -15.68
CA GLU A 89 -23.57 11.98 -16.93
C GLU A 89 -22.67 12.77 -17.90
N GLN A 90 -22.91 14.08 -18.03
CA GLN A 90 -22.10 14.96 -18.88
C GLN A 90 -20.65 15.07 -18.40
N ALA A 91 -20.45 15.09 -17.08
CA ALA A 91 -19.12 15.13 -16.48
C ALA A 91 -18.36 13.82 -16.72
N LEU A 92 -19.05 12.68 -16.63
CA LEU A 92 -18.48 11.38 -16.97
C LEU A 92 -18.10 11.30 -18.44
N ALA A 93 -19.00 11.63 -19.36
CA ALA A 93 -18.73 11.60 -20.80
C ALA A 93 -17.53 12.47 -21.21
N LYS A 94 -17.44 13.68 -20.63
CA LYS A 94 -16.28 14.56 -20.83
C LYS A 94 -14.99 13.94 -20.29
N ALA A 95 -15.04 13.34 -19.10
CA ALA A 95 -13.89 12.66 -18.51
C ALA A 95 -13.42 11.46 -19.36
N GLU A 96 -14.35 10.68 -19.91
CA GLU A 96 -14.06 9.56 -20.81
C GLU A 96 -13.37 10.03 -22.09
N GLN A 97 -13.88 11.11 -22.71
CA GLN A 97 -13.28 11.69 -23.90
C GLN A 97 -11.85 12.18 -23.64
N GLU A 98 -11.62 12.90 -22.53
CA GLU A 98 -10.27 13.33 -22.14
C GLU A 98 -9.35 12.13 -21.87
N CYS A 99 -9.86 11.08 -21.23
CA CYS A 99 -9.13 9.85 -20.96
C CYS A 99 -8.75 9.11 -22.24
N LEU A 100 -9.62 9.08 -23.24
CA LEU A 100 -9.33 8.47 -24.52
C LEU A 100 -8.19 9.21 -25.22
N VAL A 101 -8.25 10.55 -25.26
CA VAL A 101 -7.27 11.41 -25.92
C VAL A 101 -5.86 11.24 -25.36
N ASP A 102 -5.69 11.08 -24.04
CA ASP A 102 -4.37 11.02 -23.41
C ASP A 102 -3.96 9.62 -22.94
N SER A 103 -4.73 8.58 -23.29
CA SER A 103 -4.52 7.19 -22.90
C SER A 103 -3.10 6.70 -23.22
N GLU A 104 -2.68 6.80 -24.47
CA GLU A 104 -1.34 6.38 -24.93
C GLU A 104 -0.22 7.17 -24.27
N ALA A 105 -0.38 8.48 -24.12
CA ALA A 105 0.62 9.33 -23.48
C ALA A 105 0.81 8.97 -22.00
N ARG A 106 -0.30 8.65 -21.30
CA ARG A 106 -0.28 8.15 -19.92
C ARG A 106 0.39 6.79 -19.83
N GLU A 107 0.11 5.89 -20.76
CA GLU A 107 0.72 4.56 -20.81
C GLU A 107 2.23 4.62 -21.00
N ARG A 108 2.71 5.34 -22.02
CA ARG A 108 4.15 5.54 -22.25
C ARG A 108 4.85 6.20 -21.06
N ARG A 109 4.17 7.12 -20.36
CA ARG A 109 4.71 7.72 -19.13
C ARG A 109 4.83 6.67 -18.02
N ARG A 110 3.81 5.84 -17.80
CA ARG A 110 3.83 4.76 -16.80
C ARG A 110 4.96 3.77 -17.09
N GLU A 111 5.16 3.39 -18.35
CA GLU A 111 6.24 2.49 -18.77
C GLU A 111 7.62 3.08 -18.46
N ARG A 112 7.87 4.33 -18.87
CA ARG A 112 9.14 5.01 -18.57
C ARG A 112 9.39 5.14 -17.06
N GLU A 113 8.36 5.47 -16.29
CA GLU A 113 8.47 5.56 -14.83
C GLU A 113 8.67 4.20 -14.17
N ALA A 114 8.13 3.11 -14.74
CA ALA A 114 8.38 1.75 -14.26
C ALA A 114 9.84 1.36 -14.52
N GLN A 115 10.36 1.62 -15.72
CA GLN A 115 11.77 1.40 -16.06
C GLN A 115 12.70 2.20 -15.14
N ARG A 116 12.45 3.51 -14.98
CA ARG A 116 13.22 4.36 -14.06
C ARG A 116 13.18 3.86 -12.62
N ARG A 117 12.04 3.32 -12.17
CA ARG A 117 11.90 2.74 -10.83
C ARG A 117 12.75 1.48 -10.67
N VAL A 118 12.84 0.63 -11.68
CA VAL A 118 13.71 -0.55 -11.66
C VAL A 118 15.18 -0.13 -11.57
N GLU A 119 15.58 0.86 -12.37
CA GLU A 119 16.96 1.38 -12.36
C GLU A 119 17.34 1.98 -11.00
N LEU A 120 16.49 2.85 -10.44
CA LEU A 120 16.71 3.43 -9.11
C LEU A 120 16.72 2.37 -8.01
N ASP A 121 15.94 1.31 -8.17
CA ASP A 121 15.91 0.19 -7.23
C ASP A 121 17.25 -0.55 -7.21
N GLN A 122 17.80 -0.85 -8.38
CA GLN A 122 19.10 -1.47 -8.53
C GLN A 122 20.21 -0.57 -7.96
N GLN A 123 20.22 0.72 -8.31
CA GLN A 123 21.19 1.68 -7.77
C GLN A 123 21.10 1.77 -6.24
N TYR A 124 19.90 1.66 -5.66
CA TYR A 124 19.74 1.65 -4.21
C TYR A 124 20.36 0.40 -3.57
N VAL A 125 20.16 -0.79 -4.17
CA VAL A 125 20.78 -2.04 -3.70
C VAL A 125 22.30 -1.95 -3.78
N GLU A 126 22.85 -1.45 -4.88
CA GLU A 126 24.31 -1.26 -5.07
C GLU A 126 24.90 -0.29 -4.05
N ARG A 127 24.21 0.83 -3.78
CA ARG A 127 24.61 1.78 -2.73
C ARG A 127 24.56 1.16 -1.33
N PHE A 128 23.55 0.34 -1.05
CA PHE A 128 23.44 -0.35 0.23
C PHE A 128 24.58 -1.37 0.39
N ALA A 129 24.89 -2.14 -0.65
CA ALA A 129 26.03 -3.07 -0.66
C ALA A 129 27.36 -2.34 -0.45
N SER A 130 27.54 -1.20 -1.13
CA SER A 130 28.72 -0.35 -0.95
C SER A 130 28.86 0.14 0.50
N ARG A 131 27.75 0.54 1.12
CA ARG A 131 27.73 0.97 2.52
C ARG A 131 28.07 -0.17 3.49
N VAL A 132 27.58 -1.38 3.23
CA VAL A 132 27.98 -2.59 3.98
C VAL A 132 29.49 -2.80 3.86
N ARG A 133 30.05 -2.74 2.65
CA ARG A 133 31.49 -2.92 2.39
C ARG A 133 32.35 -1.86 3.09
N GLU A 134 31.89 -0.61 3.15
CA GLU A 134 32.56 0.47 3.90
C GLU A 134 32.60 0.21 5.41
N MET A 135 31.48 -0.24 5.98
CA MET A 135 31.36 -0.50 7.42
C MET A 135 32.04 -1.81 7.84
N PHE A 136 32.14 -2.77 6.93
CA PHE A 136 32.64 -4.12 7.16
C PHE A 136 33.68 -4.52 6.10
N PRO A 137 34.89 -3.91 6.12
CA PRO A 137 35.91 -4.12 5.09
C PRO A 137 36.41 -5.57 5.00
N GLY A 138 36.46 -6.30 6.11
CA GLY A 138 36.85 -7.72 6.19
C GLY A 138 35.75 -8.71 5.84
N CYS A 139 34.57 -8.23 5.44
CA CYS A 139 33.48 -9.08 4.93
C CYS A 139 33.97 -9.85 3.68
N PRO A 140 33.67 -11.16 3.53
CA PRO A 140 34.01 -11.90 2.32
C PRO A 140 33.46 -11.23 1.05
N PRO A 141 34.08 -11.44 -0.13
CA PRO A 141 33.50 -11.00 -1.40
C PRO A 141 32.08 -11.56 -1.57
N ASP A 142 31.25 -10.82 -2.31
CA ASP A 142 29.85 -11.12 -2.66
C ASP A 142 28.82 -11.06 -1.50
N ARG A 143 29.25 -11.13 -0.23
CA ARG A 143 28.35 -11.11 0.93
C ARG A 143 27.64 -9.77 1.09
N GLU A 144 28.29 -8.65 0.80
CA GLU A 144 27.66 -7.33 0.83
C GLU A 144 26.50 -7.22 -0.15
N THR A 145 26.63 -7.84 -1.32
CA THR A 145 25.60 -7.86 -2.36
C THR A 145 24.44 -8.74 -1.91
N GLU A 146 24.71 -9.94 -1.42
CA GLU A 146 23.67 -10.83 -0.87
C GLU A 146 22.90 -10.16 0.29
N ILE A 147 23.60 -9.48 1.19
CA ILE A 147 22.99 -8.74 2.30
C ILE A 147 22.08 -7.63 1.76
N ALA A 148 22.58 -6.84 0.81
CA ALA A 148 21.83 -5.73 0.23
C ALA A 148 20.59 -6.20 -0.52
N GLU A 149 20.71 -7.20 -1.39
CA GLU A 149 19.59 -7.79 -2.13
C GLU A 149 18.54 -8.35 -1.19
N HIS A 150 18.97 -9.08 -0.16
CA HIS A 150 18.05 -9.65 0.81
C HIS A 150 17.36 -8.56 1.63
N ALA A 151 18.12 -7.65 2.22
CA ALA A 151 17.60 -6.59 3.09
C ALA A 151 16.68 -5.62 2.35
N CYS A 152 16.99 -5.35 1.07
CA CYS A 152 16.25 -4.43 0.23
C CYS A 152 15.16 -5.14 -0.59
N LEU A 153 14.79 -6.39 -0.34
CA LEU A 153 13.72 -7.01 -1.12
C LEU A 153 12.38 -6.25 -0.96
N LYS A 154 11.70 -5.97 -2.08
CA LYS A 154 10.43 -5.22 -2.08
C LYS A 154 9.31 -6.02 -1.40
N TYR A 155 8.42 -5.30 -0.72
CA TYR A 155 7.19 -5.82 -0.08
C TYR A 155 7.38 -6.87 1.02
N SER A 156 8.61 -7.07 1.51
CA SER A 156 8.87 -8.10 2.53
C SER A 156 8.93 -7.59 3.96
N GLY A 157 8.78 -6.28 4.20
CA GLY A 157 8.90 -5.69 5.54
C GLY A 157 10.31 -5.77 6.15
N ARG A 158 11.35 -5.90 5.33
CA ARG A 158 12.75 -6.01 5.77
C ARG A 158 13.36 -4.64 6.06
N VAL A 159 14.41 -4.63 6.89
CA VAL A 159 15.06 -3.39 7.38
C VAL A 159 15.51 -2.47 6.26
N GLY A 160 16.03 -3.03 5.15
CA GLY A 160 16.54 -2.30 3.98
C GLY A 160 15.50 -1.49 3.21
N ARG A 161 14.23 -1.46 3.63
CA ARG A 161 13.19 -0.57 3.06
C ARG A 161 12.54 0.35 4.09
N SER A 162 13.03 0.33 5.33
CA SER A 162 12.64 1.30 6.36
C SER A 162 13.06 2.72 5.97
N ALA A 163 12.50 3.73 6.64
CA ALA A 163 12.89 5.11 6.42
C ALA A 163 14.40 5.32 6.71
N ALA A 164 14.89 4.80 7.82
CA ALA A 164 16.31 4.86 8.20
C ALA A 164 17.23 4.18 7.17
N ALA A 165 16.86 3.00 6.66
CA ALA A 165 17.66 2.32 5.64
C ALA A 165 17.73 3.10 4.31
N LYS A 166 16.70 3.88 3.96
CA LYS A 166 16.74 4.72 2.75
C LYS A 166 17.77 5.85 2.85
N GLU A 167 18.09 6.26 4.07
CA GLU A 167 19.14 7.23 4.38
C GLU A 167 20.52 6.56 4.54
N LEU A 168 20.60 5.22 4.37
CA LEU A 168 21.80 4.42 4.60
C LEU A 168 22.36 4.57 6.02
N ASP A 169 21.44 4.72 6.97
CA ASP A 169 21.74 4.79 8.40
C ASP A 169 22.57 3.59 8.88
N GLU A 170 23.54 3.86 9.74
CA GLU A 170 24.50 2.86 10.21
C GLU A 170 23.85 1.72 10.98
N ASP A 171 22.88 2.02 11.85
CA ASP A 171 22.18 0.99 12.61
C ASP A 171 21.30 0.13 11.70
N ALA A 172 20.65 0.73 10.71
CA ALA A 172 19.87 -0.01 9.73
C ALA A 172 20.73 -0.99 8.91
N VAL A 173 21.93 -0.55 8.49
CA VAL A 173 22.90 -1.38 7.77
C VAL A 173 23.43 -2.48 8.67
N ARG A 174 23.84 -2.16 9.91
CA ARG A 174 24.32 -3.13 10.89
C ARG A 174 23.26 -4.19 11.20
N LEU A 175 22.00 -3.82 11.36
CA LEU A 175 20.90 -4.75 11.58
C LEU A 175 20.71 -5.72 10.40
N ALA A 176 20.91 -5.27 9.17
CA ALA A 176 20.87 -6.13 7.99
C ALA A 176 22.01 -7.17 8.01
N VAL A 177 23.22 -6.74 8.35
CA VAL A 177 24.41 -7.60 8.47
C VAL A 177 24.23 -8.62 9.60
N VAL A 178 23.81 -8.19 10.78
CA VAL A 178 23.48 -9.06 11.94
C VAL A 178 22.47 -10.12 11.54
N ALA A 179 21.40 -9.73 10.83
CA ALA A 179 20.39 -10.66 10.37
C ALA A 179 20.97 -11.70 9.41
N HIS A 180 21.83 -11.28 8.47
CA HIS A 180 22.49 -12.21 7.55
C HIS A 180 23.39 -13.20 8.29
N ILE A 181 24.30 -12.70 9.14
CA ILE A 181 25.23 -13.54 9.92
C ILE A 181 24.44 -14.56 10.76
N ARG A 182 23.38 -14.11 11.45
CA ARG A 182 22.53 -15.00 12.24
C ARG A 182 22.01 -16.19 11.43
N HIS A 183 21.48 -15.96 10.24
CA HIS A 183 20.87 -17.02 9.43
C HIS A 183 21.88 -17.84 8.61
N ARG A 184 23.06 -17.29 8.30
CA ARG A 184 24.02 -17.91 7.36
C ARG A 184 25.27 -18.46 8.02
N GLU A 185 25.72 -17.84 9.10
CA GLU A 185 27.01 -18.10 9.73
C GLU A 185 26.86 -18.70 11.14
N THR A 186 25.63 -18.95 11.59
CA THR A 186 25.35 -19.58 12.89
C THR A 186 24.34 -20.72 12.76
N ASN A 187 24.21 -21.54 13.81
CA ASN A 187 23.22 -22.60 13.90
C ASN A 187 21.80 -22.12 14.26
N TYR A 188 21.50 -20.82 14.15
CA TYR A 188 20.21 -20.23 14.53
C TYR A 188 19.01 -20.96 13.93
N ASP A 189 19.05 -21.26 12.63
CA ASP A 189 17.94 -21.94 11.94
C ASP A 189 17.75 -23.38 12.44
N THR A 190 18.85 -24.06 12.81
CA THR A 190 18.80 -25.38 13.44
C THR A 190 18.14 -25.31 14.81
N LEU A 191 18.53 -24.35 15.66
CA LEU A 191 17.93 -24.15 16.99
C LEU A 191 16.41 -23.91 16.90
N LEU A 192 15.97 -23.13 15.91
CA LEU A 192 14.54 -22.93 15.65
C LEU A 192 13.85 -24.23 15.21
N SER A 193 14.50 -25.03 14.37
CA SER A 193 13.95 -26.31 13.92
C SER A 193 13.85 -27.35 15.04
N GLU A 194 14.74 -27.28 16.03
CA GLU A 194 14.73 -28.09 17.26
C GLU A 194 13.68 -27.61 18.28
N GLY A 195 12.95 -26.53 17.97
CA GLY A 195 11.83 -26.04 18.76
C GLY A 195 12.19 -24.99 19.81
N LEU A 196 13.41 -24.47 19.82
CA LEU A 196 13.75 -23.35 20.71
C LEU A 196 12.97 -22.09 20.30
N ASP A 197 12.54 -21.33 21.30
CA ASP A 197 11.95 -20.02 21.08
C ASP A 197 12.96 -19.04 20.46
N ARG A 198 12.44 -18.06 19.70
CA ARG A 198 13.25 -17.07 18.98
C ARG A 198 14.11 -16.20 19.89
N HIS A 199 13.65 -15.88 21.10
CA HIS A 199 14.44 -15.09 22.05
C HIS A 199 15.61 -15.91 22.58
N GLN A 200 15.35 -17.17 22.94
CA GLN A 200 16.39 -18.09 23.42
C GLN A 200 17.41 -18.40 22.32
N ALA A 201 16.95 -18.77 21.13
CA ALA A 201 17.82 -19.03 19.99
C ALA A 201 18.67 -17.80 19.61
N ARG A 202 18.13 -16.58 19.76
CA ARG A 202 18.90 -15.34 19.53
C ARG A 202 19.98 -15.17 20.59
N ALA A 203 19.64 -15.35 21.87
CA ALA A 203 20.59 -15.21 22.97
C ALA A 203 21.79 -16.17 22.81
N GLU A 204 21.53 -17.41 22.38
CA GLU A 204 22.57 -18.44 22.16
C GLU A 204 23.59 -18.02 21.09
N VAL A 205 23.14 -17.41 20.00
CA VAL A 205 24.01 -17.08 18.86
C VAL A 205 24.60 -15.66 18.94
N THR A 206 24.15 -14.81 19.86
CA THR A 206 24.60 -13.41 19.98
C THR A 206 26.12 -13.29 20.04
N ALA A 207 26.77 -14.04 20.93
CA ALA A 207 28.23 -13.97 21.09
C ALA A 207 28.98 -14.40 19.82
N GLY A 208 28.46 -15.41 19.10
CA GLY A 208 29.02 -15.84 17.82
C GLY A 208 28.85 -14.79 16.73
N ILE A 209 27.70 -14.11 16.70
CA ILE A 209 27.45 -13.00 15.77
C ILE A 209 28.42 -11.84 16.05
N ASP A 210 28.56 -11.43 17.32
CA ASP A 210 29.43 -10.30 17.70
C ASP A 210 30.90 -10.57 17.30
N HIS A 211 31.39 -11.79 17.50
CA HIS A 211 32.74 -12.18 17.07
C HIS A 211 32.94 -12.07 15.54
N ILE A 212 31.94 -12.48 14.75
CA ILE A 212 32.01 -12.36 13.29
C ILE A 212 31.94 -10.90 12.85
N ILE A 213 31.11 -10.09 13.51
CA ILE A 213 31.01 -8.65 13.27
C ILE A 213 32.35 -7.97 13.50
N GLU A 214 32.99 -8.23 14.65
CA GLU A 214 34.32 -7.68 14.96
C GLU A 214 35.34 -8.08 13.88
N LYS A 215 35.34 -9.35 13.47
CA LYS A 215 36.22 -9.84 12.40
C LYS A 215 35.96 -9.14 11.07
N TRP A 216 34.70 -8.88 10.72
CA TRP A 216 34.33 -8.22 9.46
C TRP A 216 34.60 -6.70 9.48
N GLN A 217 34.61 -6.08 10.66
CA GLN A 217 34.98 -4.67 10.83
C GLN A 217 36.51 -4.47 10.73
N MET A 218 37.29 -5.47 11.11
CA MET A 218 38.74 -5.48 10.93
C MET A 218 39.10 -5.75 9.47
N LYS A 219 40.19 -5.13 9.00
CA LYS A 219 40.67 -5.23 7.62
C LYS A 219 41.60 -6.44 7.42
#